data_AF-A0AAE0NQR7-F1
#
_entry.id   AF-A0AAE0NQR7-F1
#
_cell.length_a   1.000
_cell.length_b   1.000
_cell.length_c   1.000
_cell.angle_alpha   90.00
_cell.angle_beta   90.00
_cell.angle_gamma   90.00
#
_symmetry.space_group_name_H-M   'P 1'
#
loop_
_entity.id
_entity.type
_entity.pdbx_description
1 polymer ?
#
loop_
_entity_poly.entity_id
_entity_poly.type
_entity_poly.pdbx_seq_one_letter_code
_entity_poly.pdbx_strand_id
1 'polypeptide(L)'
;MGPPFYCPDPDCGKTFDRACDRDKHNNKHTKPSKCPICGPTSESFHGTAQKRDLHRHMWAHHPNTARDQNIPREEAPCRYCHKMFRKDNGKRHERKCPMNPNRER
;
A
#
# COMPACT_ATOMS: atom_id res chain seq x y z
N MET A 1 17.48 0.39 27.88
CA MET A 1 17.22 -0.93 27.25
C MET A 1 17.22 -0.70 25.75
N GLY A 2 18.14 -1.30 25.00
CA GLY A 2 18.34 -1.01 23.57
C GLY A 2 17.19 -1.52 22.70
N PRO A 3 17.00 -0.97 21.49
CA PRO A 3 15.95 -1.40 20.57
C PRO A 3 16.15 -2.89 20.21
N PRO A 4 15.20 -3.79 20.51
CA PRO A 4 15.49 -5.22 20.55
C PRO A 4 15.44 -5.94 19.19
N PHE A 5 15.06 -5.27 18.09
CA PHE A 5 14.90 -5.95 16.79
C PHE A 5 15.51 -5.17 15.63
N TYR A 6 16.66 -5.64 15.15
CA TYR A 6 17.35 -5.10 13.99
C TYR A 6 16.80 -5.71 12.69
N CYS A 7 16.78 -4.90 11.64
CA CYS A 7 16.60 -5.40 10.29
C CYS A 7 17.78 -6.35 9.95
N PRO A 8 17.52 -7.55 9.41
CA PRO A 8 18.58 -8.49 9.05
C PRO A 8 19.36 -8.06 7.80
N ASP A 9 18.84 -7.09 7.05
CA ASP A 9 19.51 -6.53 5.87
C ASP A 9 20.69 -5.65 6.30
N PRO A 10 21.93 -6.01 5.93
CA PRO A 10 23.14 -5.36 6.43
C PRO A 10 23.28 -3.90 5.97
N ASP A 11 22.70 -3.54 4.82
CA ASP A 11 22.73 -2.19 4.27
C ASP A 11 21.60 -1.30 4.83
N CYS A 12 20.61 -1.88 5.53
CA CYS A 12 19.45 -1.16 6.00
C CYS A 12 19.65 -0.49 7.37
N GLY A 13 20.28 -1.18 8.31
CA GLY A 13 20.60 -0.66 9.66
C GLY A 13 19.41 -0.25 10.55
N LYS A 14 18.16 -0.47 10.12
CA LYS A 14 16.96 -0.03 10.85
C LYS A 14 16.67 -0.91 12.07
N THR A 15 16.12 -0.28 13.11
CA THR A 15 15.72 -0.94 14.35
C THR A 15 14.24 -0.70 14.66
N PHE A 16 13.66 -1.63 15.41
CA PHE A 16 12.24 -1.63 15.75
C PHE A 16 12.02 -2.03 17.20
N ASP A 17 10.99 -1.48 17.82
CA ASP A 17 10.59 -1.80 19.20
C ASP A 17 9.96 -3.20 19.31
N ARG A 18 9.42 -3.74 18.20
CA ARG A 18 8.74 -5.04 18.15
C ARG A 18 9.21 -5.88 16.97
N ALA A 19 9.36 -7.18 17.19
CA ALA A 19 9.73 -8.15 16.16
C ALA A 19 8.75 -8.12 14.96
N CYS A 20 7.45 -8.02 15.24
CA CYS A 20 6.43 -8.01 14.19
C CYS A 20 6.54 -6.78 13.26
N ASP A 21 7.04 -5.65 13.75
CA ASP A 21 7.26 -4.46 12.94
C ASP A 21 8.53 -4.59 12.10
N ARG A 22 9.58 -5.20 12.67
CA ARG A 22 10.80 -5.60 11.93
C ARG A 22 10.47 -6.57 10.80
N ASP A 23 9.68 -7.60 11.06
CA ASP A 23 9.30 -8.60 10.04
C ASP A 23 8.46 -7.96 8.91
N LYS A 24 7.48 -7.12 9.27
CA LYS A 24 6.72 -6.35 8.28
C LYS A 24 7.62 -5.40 7.47
N HIS A 25 8.64 -4.84 8.10
CA HIS A 25 9.62 -4.00 7.42
C HIS A 25 10.47 -4.82 6.46
N ASN A 26 10.92 -6.01 6.85
CA ASN A 26 11.75 -6.90 6.03
C ASN A 26 11.09 -7.25 4.69
N ASN A 27 9.75 -7.30 4.65
CA ASN A 27 9.00 -7.48 3.40
C ASN A 27 9.29 -6.39 2.34
N LYS A 28 9.81 -5.21 2.71
CA LYS A 28 10.24 -4.19 1.75
C LYS A 28 11.46 -4.60 0.95
N HIS A 29 12.33 -5.41 1.55
CA HIS A 29 13.53 -5.96 0.93
C HIS A 29 13.18 -7.18 0.10
N THR A 30 12.45 -8.13 0.69
CA THR A 30 12.11 -9.41 0.05
C THR A 30 10.93 -9.34 -0.93
N LYS A 31 10.06 -8.33 -0.79
CA LYS A 31 8.88 -8.08 -1.65
C LYS A 31 8.06 -9.34 -1.92
N PRO A 32 7.50 -9.99 -0.87
CA PRO A 32 6.89 -11.31 -0.98
C PRO A 32 5.60 -11.32 -1.80
N SER A 33 4.91 -10.18 -1.95
CA SER A 33 3.65 -10.08 -2.69
C SER A 33 3.93 -9.78 -4.16
N LYS A 34 4.08 -10.84 -4.97
CA LYS A 34 4.44 -10.76 -6.39
C LYS A 34 3.21 -10.62 -7.29
N CYS A 35 3.30 -9.78 -8.31
CA CYS A 35 2.29 -9.70 -9.34
C CYS A 35 2.34 -10.97 -10.22
N PRO A 36 1.20 -11.63 -10.48
CA PRO A 36 1.16 -12.83 -11.32
C PRO A 36 1.26 -12.52 -12.83
N ILE A 37 1.12 -11.24 -13.22
CA ILE A 37 1.13 -10.81 -14.63
C ILE A 37 2.46 -10.17 -15.02
N CYS A 38 2.96 -9.27 -14.17
CA CYS A 38 4.29 -8.67 -14.30
C CYS A 38 5.34 -9.75 -13.99
N GLY A 39 5.72 -10.48 -15.04
CA GLY A 39 6.52 -11.71 -14.96
C GLY A 39 7.93 -11.55 -14.37
N PRO A 40 8.64 -12.68 -14.18
CA PRO A 40 9.92 -12.73 -13.47
C PRO A 40 11.15 -12.33 -14.31
N THR A 41 10.99 -11.95 -15.58
CA THR A 41 12.11 -11.37 -16.34
C THR A 41 12.43 -10.01 -15.75
N SER A 42 13.72 -9.70 -15.58
CA SER A 42 14.23 -8.55 -14.80
C SER A 42 13.61 -7.21 -15.18
N GLU A 43 13.18 -7.07 -16.44
CA GLU A 43 12.58 -5.85 -16.98
C GLU A 43 11.11 -5.65 -16.55
N SER A 44 10.45 -6.69 -16.04
CA SER A 44 9.00 -6.71 -15.80
C SER A 44 8.59 -7.20 -14.40
N PHE A 45 9.52 -7.48 -13.48
CA PHE A 45 9.16 -7.99 -12.15
C PHE A 45 8.55 -6.91 -11.25
N HIS A 46 7.29 -7.08 -10.84
CA HIS A 46 6.64 -6.21 -9.87
C HIS A 46 6.25 -6.94 -8.57
N GLY A 47 7.14 -6.88 -7.58
CA GLY A 47 6.89 -7.33 -6.21
C GLY A 47 6.62 -6.18 -5.24
N THR A 48 5.74 -6.40 -4.28
CA THR A 48 5.41 -5.43 -3.23
C THR A 48 5.59 -6.03 -1.83
N ALA A 49 5.74 -5.14 -0.84
CA ALA A 49 5.92 -5.55 0.56
C ALA A 49 4.64 -6.12 1.20
N GLN A 50 3.47 -5.74 0.70
CA GLN A 50 2.17 -6.12 1.29
C GLN A 50 1.13 -6.38 0.19
N LYS A 51 0.21 -7.32 0.45
CA LYS A 51 -0.86 -7.69 -0.51
C LYS A 51 -1.72 -6.50 -0.94
N ARG A 52 -2.03 -5.57 -0.04
CA ARG A 52 -2.80 -4.35 -0.36
C ARG A 52 -2.12 -3.49 -1.44
N ASP A 53 -0.80 -3.46 -1.44
CA ASP A 53 -0.01 -2.67 -2.40
C ASP A 53 -0.04 -3.36 -3.76
N LEU A 54 0.04 -4.69 -3.77
CA LEU A 54 -0.18 -5.50 -4.96
C LEU A 54 -1.59 -5.30 -5.53
N HIS A 55 -2.65 -5.39 -4.71
CA HIS A 55 -4.04 -5.18 -5.15
C HIS A 55 -4.23 -3.81 -5.81
N ARG A 56 -3.63 -2.77 -5.22
CA ARG A 56 -3.61 -1.43 -5.80
C ARG A 56 -2.91 -1.40 -7.17
N HIS A 57 -1.77 -2.07 -7.30
CA HIS A 57 -1.09 -2.24 -8.59
C HIS A 57 -1.97 -2.98 -9.61
N MET A 58 -2.62 -4.08 -9.19
CA MET A 58 -3.53 -4.84 -10.05
C MET A 58 -4.66 -3.95 -10.57
N TRP A 59 -5.30 -3.15 -9.72
CA TRP A 59 -6.36 -2.24 -10.18
C TRP A 59 -5.88 -1.11 -11.10
N ALA A 60 -4.60 -0.73 -11.02
CA ALA A 60 -4.01 0.33 -11.84
C ALA A 60 -3.50 -0.17 -13.20
N HIS A 61 -2.93 -1.38 -13.25
CA HIS A 61 -2.23 -1.90 -14.43
C HIS A 61 -2.87 -3.17 -15.02
N HIS A 62 -3.64 -3.92 -14.23
CA HIS A 62 -4.30 -5.18 -14.62
C HIS A 62 -5.75 -5.23 -14.14
N PRO A 63 -6.61 -4.25 -14.50
CA PRO A 63 -7.95 -4.12 -13.95
C PRO A 63 -8.85 -5.32 -14.25
N ASN A 64 -8.68 -5.98 -15.41
CA ASN A 64 -9.43 -7.18 -15.77
C ASN A 64 -9.09 -8.32 -14.79
N THR A 65 -7.80 -8.63 -14.62
CA THR A 65 -7.33 -9.64 -13.67
C THR A 65 -7.76 -9.33 -12.23
N ALA A 66 -7.75 -8.06 -11.83
CA ALA A 66 -8.25 -7.66 -10.51
C ALA A 66 -9.74 -7.98 -10.33
N ARG A 67 -10.55 -7.78 -11.37
CA ARG A 67 -11.98 -8.15 -11.39
C ARG A 67 -12.16 -9.66 -11.36
N ASP A 68 -11.45 -10.41 -12.21
CA ASP A 68 -11.54 -11.88 -12.28
C ASP A 68 -11.19 -12.54 -10.94
N GLN A 69 -10.15 -12.02 -10.26
CA GLN A 69 -9.75 -12.49 -8.93
C GLN A 69 -10.60 -11.91 -7.79
N ASN A 70 -11.69 -11.19 -8.10
CA ASN A 70 -12.58 -10.57 -7.12
C ASN A 70 -11.85 -9.73 -6.07
N ILE A 71 -10.80 -9.00 -6.49
CA ILE A 71 -10.00 -8.16 -5.60
C ILE A 71 -10.85 -6.97 -5.15
N PRO A 72 -11.10 -6.79 -3.84
CA PRO A 72 -11.95 -5.71 -3.36
C PRO A 72 -11.31 -4.35 -3.65
N ARG A 73 -12.15 -3.41 -4.08
CA ARG A 73 -11.76 -2.03 -4.36
C ARG A 73 -11.94 -1.21 -3.08
N GLU A 74 -10.84 -0.87 -2.42
CA GLU A 74 -10.85 -0.11 -1.16
C GLU A 74 -11.15 1.38 -1.37
N GLU A 75 -12.32 1.68 -1.93
CA GLU A 75 -12.79 3.02 -2.22
C GLU A 75 -13.93 3.43 -1.29
N ALA A 76 -14.00 4.73 -0.99
CA ALA A 76 -15.04 5.33 -0.20
C ALA A 76 -15.40 6.71 -0.77
N PRO A 77 -16.69 7.09 -0.77
CA PRO A 77 -17.09 8.43 -1.17
C PRO A 77 -16.62 9.45 -0.12
N CYS A 78 -16.24 10.64 -0.58
CA CYS A 78 -16.07 11.79 0.31
C CYS A 78 -17.41 12.13 0.95
N ARG A 79 -17.47 12.29 2.28
CA ARG A 79 -18.73 12.59 2.99
C ARG A 79 -19.38 13.93 2.62
N TYR A 80 -18.63 14.84 1.97
CA TYR A 80 -19.09 16.20 1.66
C TYR A 80 -19.46 16.38 0.19
N CYS A 81 -18.59 15.94 -0.73
CA CYS A 81 -18.81 16.10 -2.17
C CYS A 81 -19.18 14.80 -2.90
N HIS A 82 -19.25 13.69 -2.16
CA HIS A 82 -19.58 12.33 -2.64
C HIS A 82 -18.69 11.77 -3.76
N LYS A 83 -17.64 12.48 -4.18
CA LYS A 83 -16.63 11.96 -5.12
C LYS A 83 -15.99 10.70 -4.54
N MET A 84 -15.82 9.69 -5.37
CA MET A 84 -15.23 8.41 -5.00
C MET A 84 -13.70 8.52 -4.95
N PHE A 85 -13.10 8.03 -3.86
CA PHE A 85 -11.66 7.99 -3.70
C PHE A 85 -11.22 6.68 -3.08
N ARG A 86 -9.97 6.26 -3.34
CA ARG A 86 -9.29 5.29 -2.47
C ARG A 86 -9.32 5.79 -1.03
N LYS A 87 -9.57 4.89 -0.07
CA LYS A 87 -9.84 5.23 1.34
C LYS A 87 -8.82 6.19 1.96
N ASP A 88 -7.52 5.97 1.75
CA ASP A 88 -6.46 6.83 2.28
C ASP A 88 -6.42 8.21 1.61
N ASN A 89 -6.61 8.25 0.29
CA ASN A 89 -6.72 9.48 -0.48
C ASN A 89 -7.98 10.27 -0.11
N GLY A 90 -9.09 9.58 0.12
CA GLY A 90 -10.37 10.16 0.54
C GLY A 90 -10.22 10.91 1.86
N LYS A 91 -9.60 10.29 2.87
CA LYS A 91 -9.32 10.95 4.17
C LYS A 91 -8.50 12.24 4.01
N ARG A 92 -7.51 12.26 3.12
CA ARG A 92 -6.73 13.47 2.83
C ARG A 92 -7.57 14.50 2.07
N HIS A 93 -8.35 14.07 1.10
CA HIS A 93 -9.25 14.93 0.33
C HIS A 93 -10.28 15.60 1.23
N GLU A 94 -10.92 14.87 2.15
CA GLU A 94 -11.96 15.39 3.04
C GLU A 94 -11.50 16.66 3.78
N ARG A 95 -10.26 16.67 4.30
CA ARG A 95 -9.68 17.81 5.02
C ARG A 95 -9.52 19.07 4.16
N LYS A 96 -9.35 18.91 2.85
CA LYS A 96 -9.19 20.00 1.88
C LYS A 96 -10.36 20.10 0.91
N CYS A 97 -11.47 19.42 1.21
CA CYS A 97 -12.59 19.34 0.28
C CYS A 97 -13.22 20.73 0.17
N PRO A 98 -13.50 21.25 -1.04
CA PRO A 98 -14.16 22.54 -1.20
C PRO A 98 -15.52 22.60 -0.50
N MET A 99 -16.20 21.46 -0.38
CA MET A 99 -17.50 21.29 0.27
C MET A 99 -17.40 20.96 1.78
N ASN A 100 -16.18 20.81 2.34
CA ASN A 100 -16.03 20.60 3.78
C ASN A 100 -16.14 21.97 4.50
N PRO A 101 -17.12 22.16 5.40
CA PRO A 101 -17.29 23.41 6.15
C PRO A 101 -16.11 23.73 7.07
N ASN A 102 -15.31 22.72 7.45
CA ASN A 102 -14.12 22.84 8.29
C ASN A 102 -12.83 22.61 7.49
N ARG A 103 -12.78 22.99 6.20
CA ARG A 103 -11.60 22.72 5.36
C ARG A 103 -10.37 23.50 5.85
N GLU A 104 -9.23 22.80 5.96
CA GLU A 104 -7.94 23.42 6.21
C GLU A 104 -7.58 24.31 4.98
N ARG A 105 -7.06 25.52 5.22
CA ARG A 105 -6.70 26.47 4.16
C ARG A 105 -5.53 25.95 3.31
#